data_AF-A0A348V2V8-F1
#
_entry.id   AF-A0A348V2V8-F1
#
_cell.length_a   1.000
_cell.length_b   1.000
_cell.length_c   1.000
_cell.angle_alpha   90.00
_cell.angle_beta   90.00
_cell.angle_gamma   90.00
#
_symmetry.space_group_name_H-M   'P 1'
#
loop_
_entity.id
_entity.type
_entity.pdbx_description
1 polymer ?
#
loop_
_entity_poly.entity_id
_entity_poly.type
_entity_poly.pdbx_seq_one_letter_code
_entity_poly.pdbx_strand_id
1 'polypeptide(L)'
;MATEVEKWVEKQAELLQPKSIYWCDGSEGEARRIIEMGMREEKIEQHDIFLELNHKLWPKAYLHRSHPTDVARTEQLTFVCHSDKETTGPNNNWMHPDEAKKKLTALSRGAMRGKTMYVLPYMMGHPDSPYAKACVQIT
;
A
#
# COMPACT_ATOMS: atom_id res chain seq x y z
N MET A 1 11.58 -15.31 -19.57
CA MET A 1 10.21 -15.66 -19.13
C MET A 1 9.91 -14.83 -17.90
N ALA A 2 8.71 -14.27 -17.79
CA ALA A 2 8.31 -13.52 -16.59
C ALA A 2 8.28 -14.43 -15.35
N THR A 3 8.77 -13.91 -14.24
CA THR A 3 8.70 -14.51 -12.89
C THR A 3 7.26 -14.57 -12.38
N GLU A 4 7.01 -15.37 -11.34
CA GLU A 4 5.67 -15.48 -10.74
C GLU A 4 5.18 -14.14 -10.15
N VAL A 5 6.10 -13.32 -9.63
CA VAL A 5 5.77 -11.99 -9.11
C VAL A 5 5.38 -11.05 -10.24
N GLU A 6 6.12 -11.04 -11.35
CA GLU A 6 5.78 -10.21 -12.52
C GLU A 6 4.39 -10.56 -13.06
N LYS A 7 4.08 -11.86 -13.21
CA LYS A 7 2.74 -12.31 -13.63
C LYS A 7 1.64 -11.87 -12.66
N TRP A 8 1.92 -11.92 -11.35
CA TRP A 8 0.96 -11.48 -10.34
C TRP A 8 0.73 -9.96 -10.40
N VAL A 9 1.79 -9.16 -10.58
CA VAL A 9 1.73 -7.70 -10.76
C VAL A 9 0.93 -7.34 -12.01
N GLU A 10 1.17 -8.02 -13.14
CA GLU A 10 0.42 -7.84 -14.38
C GLU A 10 -1.08 -8.08 -14.14
N LYS A 11 -1.43 -9.17 -13.47
CA LYS A 11 -2.83 -9.47 -13.10
C LYS A 11 -3.43 -8.40 -12.18
N GLN A 12 -2.68 -7.84 -11.25
CA GLN A 12 -3.18 -6.73 -10.42
C GLN A 12 -3.36 -5.46 -11.25
N ALA A 13 -2.46 -5.17 -12.18
CA ALA A 13 -2.56 -4.02 -13.07
C ALA A 13 -3.78 -4.11 -14.00
N GLU A 14 -4.11 -5.30 -14.52
CA GLU A 14 -5.34 -5.52 -15.30
C GLU A 14 -6.61 -5.16 -14.52
N LEU A 15 -6.63 -5.48 -13.22
CA LEU A 15 -7.75 -5.16 -12.34
C LEU A 15 -7.77 -3.68 -11.96
N LEU A 16 -6.66 -3.14 -11.47
CA LEU A 16 -6.54 -1.80 -10.89
C LEU A 16 -6.48 -0.69 -11.95
N GLN A 17 -6.04 -1.03 -13.16
CA GLN A 17 -5.88 -0.16 -14.34
C GLN A 17 -5.06 1.12 -14.08
N PRO A 18 -3.82 1.00 -13.58
CA PRO A 18 -2.96 2.15 -13.34
C PRO A 18 -2.49 2.81 -14.63
N LYS A 19 -2.07 4.08 -14.53
CA LYS A 19 -1.41 4.81 -15.64
C LYS A 19 -0.03 4.24 -15.94
N SER A 20 0.69 3.84 -14.90
CA SER A 20 2.07 3.33 -14.96
C SER A 20 2.34 2.40 -13.79
N ILE A 21 3.27 1.48 -13.97
CA ILE A 21 3.78 0.59 -12.93
C ILE A 21 5.21 1.02 -12.61
N TYR A 22 5.51 1.20 -11.33
CA TYR A 22 6.84 1.59 -10.87
C TYR A 22 7.35 0.60 -9.83
N TRP A 23 8.54 0.03 -10.05
CA TRP A 23 9.17 -0.91 -9.13
C TRP A 23 10.11 -0.16 -8.20
N CYS A 24 9.83 -0.21 -6.91
CA CYS A 24 10.63 0.47 -5.90
C CYS A 24 11.95 -0.27 -5.63
N ASP A 25 13.04 0.49 -5.63
CA ASP A 25 14.39 -0.02 -5.34
C ASP A 25 14.83 0.22 -3.88
N GLY A 26 14.12 1.08 -3.14
CA GLY A 26 14.40 1.41 -1.74
C GLY A 26 15.62 2.31 -1.54
N SER A 27 16.16 2.91 -2.60
CA SER A 27 17.31 3.81 -2.54
C SER A 27 16.96 5.15 -1.88
N GLU A 28 17.96 5.83 -1.32
CA GLU A 28 17.76 7.20 -0.81
C GLU A 28 17.32 8.17 -1.93
N GLY A 29 17.77 7.95 -3.15
CA GLY A 29 17.39 8.78 -4.30
C GLY A 29 15.91 8.63 -4.63
N GLU A 30 15.39 7.40 -4.60
CA GLU A 30 13.97 7.12 -4.74
C GLU A 30 13.14 7.77 -3.64
N ALA A 31 13.54 7.60 -2.37
CA ALA A 31 12.85 8.23 -1.25
C ALA A 31 12.77 9.76 -1.40
N ARG A 32 13.87 10.41 -1.79
CA ARG A 32 13.90 11.87 -2.03
C ARG A 32 12.95 12.28 -3.15
N ARG A 33 12.93 11.55 -4.27
CA ARG A 33 12.01 11.84 -5.39
C ARG A 33 10.55 11.76 -4.96
N ILE A 34 10.16 10.72 -4.23
CA ILE A 34 8.78 10.55 -3.74
C ILE A 34 8.40 11.68 -2.79
N ILE A 35 9.30 12.07 -1.89
CA ILE A 35 9.06 13.18 -0.97
C ILE A 35 8.92 14.50 -1.75
N GLU A 36 9.80 14.76 -2.73
CA GLU A 36 9.70 15.95 -3.60
C GLU A 36 8.38 16.00 -4.37
N MET A 37 7.92 14.87 -4.93
CA MET A 37 6.60 14.76 -5.56
C MET A 37 5.48 15.08 -4.58
N GLY A 38 5.54 14.54 -3.35
CA GLY A 38 4.55 14.82 -2.31
C GLY A 38 4.54 16.26 -1.80
N MET A 39 5.62 17.01 -1.97
CA MET A 39 5.69 18.43 -1.60
C MET A 39 5.25 19.37 -2.72
N ARG A 40 5.27 18.94 -3.99
CA ARG A 40 5.16 19.84 -5.15
C ARG A 40 4.07 19.47 -6.14
N GLU A 41 3.75 18.19 -6.27
CA GLU A 41 2.92 17.67 -7.34
C GLU A 41 1.64 17.02 -6.79
N GLU A 42 1.79 16.13 -5.81
CA GLU A 42 0.68 15.39 -5.22
C GLU A 42 -0.01 16.20 -4.12
N LYS A 43 -1.34 16.08 -4.04
CA LYS A 43 -2.16 16.83 -3.08
C LYS A 43 -3.30 15.98 -2.53
N ILE A 44 -3.68 16.25 -1.28
CA ILE A 44 -5.00 15.90 -0.73
C ILE A 44 -5.83 17.16 -0.71
N GLU A 45 -6.88 17.19 -1.54
CA GLU A 45 -7.69 18.38 -1.79
C GLU A 45 -6.82 19.55 -2.26
N GLN A 46 -6.64 20.58 -1.42
CA GLN A 46 -5.82 21.75 -1.71
C GLN A 46 -4.45 21.74 -1.03
N HIS A 47 -4.15 20.71 -0.24
CA HIS A 47 -2.94 20.62 0.57
C HIS A 47 -1.91 19.68 -0.05
N ASP A 48 -0.64 20.08 -0.03
CA ASP A 48 0.47 19.19 -0.40
C ASP A 48 0.54 18.00 0.56
N ILE A 49 1.00 16.83 0.07
CA ILE A 49 1.11 15.62 0.90
C ILE A 49 2.10 15.81 2.03
N PHE A 50 3.25 16.44 1.76
CA PHE A 50 4.32 16.64 2.73
C PHE A 50 4.66 18.13 2.91
N LEU A 51 4.96 18.49 4.14
CA LEU A 51 5.50 19.80 4.53
C LEU A 51 6.85 19.60 5.22
N GLU A 52 7.87 20.36 4.83
CA GLU A 52 9.17 20.32 5.50
C GLU A 52 9.06 20.81 6.95
N LEU A 53 9.71 20.09 7.87
CA LEU A 53 9.94 20.58 9.22
C LEU A 53 11.22 21.42 9.27
N ASN A 54 11.47 22.05 10.42
CA ASN A 54 12.71 22.78 10.63
C ASN A 54 13.91 21.81 10.62
N HIS A 55 14.62 21.70 9.49
CA HIS A 55 15.74 20.79 9.34
C HIS A 55 16.99 21.12 10.18
N LYS A 56 17.07 22.31 10.79
CA LYS A 56 18.12 22.58 11.79
C LYS A 56 17.88 21.80 13.09
N LEU A 57 16.61 21.59 13.45
CA LEU A 57 16.20 20.86 14.64
C LEU A 57 15.87 19.39 14.31
N TRP A 58 15.28 19.14 13.14
CA TRP A 58 14.76 17.85 12.67
C TRP A 58 15.21 17.57 11.24
N PRO A 59 16.49 17.20 11.03
CA PRO A 59 17.01 16.89 9.70
C PRO A 59 16.20 15.79 9.01
N LYS A 60 15.89 15.97 7.72
CA LYS A 60 15.14 14.99 6.89
C LYS A 60 13.76 14.60 7.46
N ALA A 61 13.12 15.49 8.22
CA ALA A 61 11.80 15.26 8.80
C ALA A 61 10.71 16.06 8.08
N TYR A 62 9.55 15.42 7.91
CA TYR A 62 8.41 15.96 7.15
C TYR A 62 7.12 15.73 7.94
N LEU A 63 6.16 16.63 7.76
CA LEU A 63 4.80 16.52 8.29
C LEU A 63 3.83 16.11 7.18
N HIS A 64 3.07 15.06 7.44
CA HIS A 64 1.88 14.70 6.67
C HIS A 64 0.63 14.89 7.54
N ARG A 65 -0.45 15.39 6.94
CA ARG A 65 -1.76 15.48 7.59
C ARG A 65 -2.77 14.68 6.76
N SER A 66 -3.30 13.60 7.34
CA SER A 66 -4.30 12.78 6.66
C SER A 66 -5.66 13.47 6.60
N HIS A 67 -6.55 12.93 5.77
CA HIS A 67 -7.93 13.39 5.72
C HIS A 67 -8.64 13.09 7.05
N PRO A 68 -9.51 13.97 7.59
CA PRO A 68 -10.13 13.80 8.92
C PRO A 68 -11.00 12.54 9.07
N THR A 69 -11.40 11.92 7.96
CA THR A 69 -12.14 10.65 7.98
C THR A 69 -11.25 9.41 7.97
N ASP A 70 -9.93 9.58 7.88
CA ASP A 70 -8.93 8.50 7.83
C ASP A 70 -7.75 8.83 8.74
N VAL A 71 -8.01 8.75 10.05
CA VAL A 71 -7.08 9.15 11.12
C VAL A 71 -6.71 8.01 12.05
N ALA A 72 -7.39 6.88 11.92
CA ALA A 72 -7.22 5.71 12.77
C ALA A 72 -7.60 4.44 11.99
N ARG A 73 -7.19 3.29 12.53
CA ARG A 73 -7.67 2.01 12.03
C ARG A 73 -9.19 1.96 12.11
N THR A 74 -9.82 1.32 11.13
CA THR A 74 -11.27 1.07 11.12
C THR A 74 -11.51 -0.40 11.47
N GLU A 75 -11.53 -0.73 12.76
CA GLU A 75 -11.60 -2.11 13.24
C GLU A 75 -12.84 -2.84 12.72
N GLN A 76 -13.99 -2.16 12.65
CA GLN A 76 -15.25 -2.73 12.14
C GLN A 76 -15.22 -3.09 10.64
N LEU A 77 -14.23 -2.59 9.88
CA LEU A 77 -14.00 -2.93 8.49
C LEU A 77 -12.73 -3.78 8.28
N THR A 78 -12.14 -4.29 9.37
CA THR A 78 -11.00 -5.21 9.32
C THR A 78 -11.50 -6.65 9.49
N PHE A 79 -11.23 -7.52 8.51
CA PHE A 79 -11.79 -8.88 8.46
C PHE A 79 -10.72 -9.97 8.43
N VAL A 80 -11.02 -11.10 9.05
CA VAL A 80 -10.27 -12.35 8.95
C VAL A 80 -11.13 -13.37 8.21
N CYS A 81 -10.81 -13.60 6.93
CA CYS A 81 -11.63 -14.40 6.02
C CYS A 81 -11.11 -15.84 5.92
N HIS A 82 -11.34 -16.66 6.95
CA HIS A 82 -11.24 -18.11 6.83
C HIS A 82 -12.47 -18.71 6.14
N SER A 83 -12.34 -19.89 5.53
CA SER A 83 -13.47 -20.58 4.89
C SER A 83 -14.59 -20.90 5.88
N ASP A 84 -14.20 -21.26 7.10
CA ASP A 84 -15.09 -21.51 8.22
C ASP A 84 -15.04 -20.34 9.24
N LYS A 85 -16.19 -20.01 9.82
CA LYS A 85 -16.33 -18.90 10.77
C LYS A 85 -15.74 -19.24 12.13
N GLU A 86 -15.84 -20.49 12.58
CA GLU A 86 -15.33 -20.89 13.90
C GLU A 86 -13.82 -20.72 13.98
N THR A 87 -13.11 -21.02 12.89
CA THR A 87 -11.65 -20.83 12.78
C THR A 87 -11.20 -19.38 12.97
N THR A 88 -12.01 -18.41 12.54
CA THR A 88 -11.74 -16.98 12.74
C THR A 88 -11.81 -16.58 14.22
N GLY A 89 -12.57 -17.31 15.03
CA GLY A 89 -12.71 -17.09 16.45
C GLY A 89 -13.57 -15.86 16.81
N PRO A 90 -13.92 -15.70 18.10
CA PRO A 90 -14.89 -14.70 18.56
C PRO A 90 -14.36 -13.26 18.58
N ASN A 91 -13.04 -13.07 18.48
CA ASN A 91 -12.40 -11.75 18.59
C ASN A 91 -12.22 -11.03 17.25
N ASN A 92 -12.68 -11.63 16.15
CA ASN A 92 -12.42 -11.15 14.79
C ASN A 92 -13.73 -10.98 14.01
N ASN A 93 -13.76 -9.98 13.12
CA ASN A 93 -14.84 -9.89 12.15
C ASN A 93 -14.63 -10.94 11.06
N TRP A 94 -15.66 -11.72 10.78
CA TRP A 94 -15.62 -12.74 9.74
C TRP A 94 -16.46 -12.32 8.53
N MET A 95 -15.94 -12.61 7.34
CA MET A 95 -16.64 -12.56 6.07
C MET A 95 -16.20 -13.77 5.26
N HIS A 96 -17.13 -14.42 4.56
CA HIS A 96 -16.77 -15.57 3.73
C HIS A 96 -15.73 -15.16 2.68
N PRO A 97 -14.68 -15.96 2.39
CA PRO A 97 -13.58 -15.54 1.51
C PRO A 97 -14.05 -15.15 0.11
N ASP A 98 -15.03 -15.86 -0.44
CA ASP A 98 -15.58 -15.56 -1.77
C ASP A 98 -16.40 -14.26 -1.78
N GLU A 99 -17.12 -13.97 -0.69
CA GLU A 99 -17.84 -12.71 -0.54
C GLU A 99 -16.85 -11.54 -0.45
N ALA A 100 -15.81 -11.68 0.38
CA ALA A 100 -14.75 -10.69 0.54
C ALA A 100 -14.01 -10.42 -0.78
N LYS A 101 -13.60 -11.49 -1.49
CA LYS A 101 -12.95 -11.38 -2.79
C LYS A 101 -13.85 -10.73 -3.82
N LYS A 102 -15.12 -11.11 -3.91
CA LYS A 102 -16.09 -10.50 -4.83
C LYS A 102 -16.24 -9.00 -4.56
N LYS A 103 -16.39 -8.63 -3.29
CA LYS A 103 -16.55 -7.24 -2.85
C LYS A 103 -15.30 -6.41 -3.15
N LEU A 104 -14.11 -6.87 -2.75
CA LEU A 104 -12.86 -6.16 -3.00
C LEU A 104 -12.54 -6.09 -4.50
N THR A 105 -12.76 -7.16 -5.27
CA THR A 105 -12.55 -7.12 -6.72
C THR A 105 -13.42 -6.08 -7.41
N ALA A 106 -14.67 -5.92 -6.97
CA ALA A 106 -15.55 -4.88 -7.50
C ALA A 106 -15.05 -3.46 -7.15
N LEU A 107 -14.62 -3.24 -5.91
CA LEU A 107 -14.08 -1.95 -5.45
C LEU A 107 -12.73 -1.60 -6.11
N SER A 108 -11.88 -2.60 -6.33
CA SER A 108 -10.54 -2.42 -6.91
C SER A 108 -10.56 -2.17 -8.41
N ARG A 109 -11.64 -2.53 -9.11
CA ARG A 109 -11.70 -2.44 -10.57
C ARG A 109 -11.53 -0.99 -11.03
N GLY A 110 -10.41 -0.69 -11.67
CA GLY A 110 -10.07 0.65 -12.15
C GLY A 110 -9.74 1.67 -11.05
N ALA A 111 -9.52 1.24 -9.81
CA ALA A 111 -9.28 2.13 -8.67
C ALA A 111 -7.99 2.97 -8.79
N MET A 112 -7.06 2.56 -9.66
CA MET A 112 -5.79 3.27 -9.89
C MET A 112 -5.75 4.04 -11.22
N ARG A 113 -6.88 4.25 -11.90
CA ARG A 113 -6.91 5.04 -13.15
C ARG A 113 -6.28 6.42 -12.92
N GLY A 114 -5.30 6.75 -13.76
CA GLY A 114 -4.56 8.01 -13.68
C GLY A 114 -3.45 8.05 -12.62
N LYS A 115 -3.30 7.02 -11.80
CA LYS A 115 -2.29 6.91 -10.74
C LYS A 115 -1.18 5.94 -11.12
N THR A 116 -0.01 6.12 -10.51
CA THR A 116 1.06 5.12 -10.57
C THR A 116 0.77 4.01 -9.57
N MET A 117 0.93 2.77 -10.00
CA MET A 117 0.93 1.60 -9.14
C MET A 117 2.37 1.29 -8.73
N TYR A 118 2.68 1.45 -7.46
CA TYR A 118 4.00 1.16 -6.92
C TYR A 118 4.06 -0.30 -6.49
N VAL A 119 5.11 -1.01 -6.93
CA VAL A 119 5.44 -2.36 -6.48
C VAL A 119 6.57 -2.24 -5.48
N LEU A 120 6.30 -2.62 -4.22
CA LEU A 120 7.22 -2.48 -3.09
C LEU A 120 7.67 -3.86 -2.61
N PRO A 121 8.83 -4.38 -3.06
CA PRO A 121 9.47 -5.52 -2.44
C PRO A 121 10.02 -5.14 -1.05
N TYR A 122 9.81 -5.99 -0.05
CA TYR A 122 10.36 -5.80 1.28
C TYR A 122 10.59 -7.13 2.00
N MET A 123 11.36 -7.09 3.10
CA MET A 123 11.65 -8.26 3.94
C MET A 123 11.04 -8.06 5.33
N MET A 124 10.29 -9.07 5.78
CA MET A 124 9.86 -9.16 7.18
C MET A 124 10.95 -9.86 7.99
N GLY A 125 11.73 -9.07 8.73
CA GLY A 125 12.89 -9.52 9.50
C GLY A 125 14.22 -9.24 8.79
N HIS A 126 15.33 -9.47 9.50
CA HIS A 126 16.67 -9.30 8.93
C HIS A 126 16.89 -10.28 7.76
N PRO A 127 17.43 -9.86 6.61
CA PRO A 127 17.57 -10.72 5.42
C PRO A 127 18.34 -12.02 5.67
N ASP A 128 19.36 -11.99 6.53
CA ASP A 128 20.16 -13.17 6.87
C ASP A 128 19.48 -14.12 7.88
N SER A 129 18.28 -13.77 8.38
CA SER A 129 17.55 -14.64 9.31
C SER A 129 16.89 -15.80 8.56
N PRO A 130 16.99 -17.05 9.05
CA PRO A 130 16.27 -18.19 8.46
C PRO A 130 14.74 -18.06 8.60
N TYR A 131 14.26 -17.15 9.45
CA TYR A 131 12.84 -16.86 9.63
C TYR A 131 12.35 -15.70 8.77
N ALA A 132 13.24 -15.02 8.03
CA ALA A 132 12.88 -13.88 7.20
C ALA A 132 11.88 -14.29 6.12
N LYS A 133 10.94 -13.40 5.79
CA LYS A 133 9.96 -13.60 4.72
C LYS A 133 10.07 -12.49 3.70
N ALA A 134 10.29 -12.87 2.45
CA ALA A 134 10.17 -11.96 1.32
C ALA A 134 8.69 -11.64 1.08
N CYS A 135 8.40 -10.35 0.90
CA CYS A 135 7.06 -9.84 0.73
C CYS A 135 7.03 -8.82 -0.41
N VAL A 136 5.85 -8.63 -1.00
CA VAL A 136 5.60 -7.61 -2.01
C VAL A 136 4.26 -6.95 -1.69
N GLN A 137 4.24 -5.62 -1.69
CA GLN A 137 3.02 -4.82 -1.60
C GLN A 137 2.81 -4.07 -2.92
N ILE A 138 1.56 -3.93 -3.33
CA ILE A 138 1.15 -2.99 -4.37
C ILE A 138 0.36 -1.85 -3.71
N THR A 139 0.64 -0.61 -4.10
CA THR A 139 -0.07 0.58 -3.63
C THR A 139 -0.24 1.65 -4.70
#